data_AF-A0A931VSR1-F1
#
_entry.id   AF-A0A931VSR1-F1
#
_cell.length_a   1.000
_cell.length_b   1.000
_cell.length_c   1.000
_cell.angle_alpha   90.00
_cell.angle_beta   90.00
_cell.angle_gamma   90.00
#
_symmetry.space_group_name_H-M   'P 1'
#
loop_
_entity.id
_entity.type
_entity.pdbx_description
1 polymer ?
#
loop_
_entity_poly.entity_id
_entity_poly.type
_entity_poly.pdbx_seq_one_letter_code
_entity_poly.pdbx_strand_id
1 'polypeptide(L)' 'GGAFMGESMFHVETDASKVCLAHLVERLKERGFVLLDTQFLTPHLARFGARWIPRSEYLRRLANALTLDRRFD' A
#
# COMPACT_ATOMS: atom_id res chain seq x y z
N GLY A 1 -13.47 1.81 2.21
CA GLY A 1 -12.36 2.33 3.02
C GLY A 1 -11.21 2.71 2.11
N GLY A 2 -10.57 3.85 2.30
CA GLY A 2 -9.41 4.33 1.51
C GLY A 2 -8.06 3.76 1.92
N ALA A 3 -8.03 2.59 2.57
CA ALA A 3 -6.81 1.85 2.93
C ALA A 3 -6.77 0.51 2.18
N PHE A 4 -5.59 0.14 1.70
CA PHE A 4 -5.33 -1.16 1.07
C PHE A 4 -4.32 -1.95 1.89
N MET A 5 -4.64 -3.20 2.21
CA MET A 5 -3.80 -4.11 3.01
C MET A 5 -3.13 -5.14 2.11
N GLY A 6 -1.80 -5.11 2.02
CA GLY A 6 -1.02 -6.03 1.19
C GLY A 6 -0.81 -7.39 1.82
N GLU A 7 -1.87 -8.13 2.20
CA GLU A 7 -1.77 -9.38 2.98
C GLU A 7 -1.09 -10.54 2.22
N SER A 8 -0.96 -10.47 0.90
CA SER A 8 -0.12 -11.40 0.14
C SER A 8 0.18 -10.88 -1.26
N MET A 9 1.44 -10.50 -1.51
CA MET A 9 1.97 -10.50 -2.87
C MET A 9 2.78 -11.79 -3.06
N PHE A 10 2.16 -12.84 -3.60
CA PHE A 10 2.90 -13.98 -4.13
C PHE A 10 3.42 -13.64 -5.53
N HIS A 11 4.69 -13.95 -5.81
CA HIS A 11 5.29 -13.79 -7.14
C HIS A 11 6.01 -15.09 -7.49
N VAL A 12 5.73 -15.64 -8.68
CA VAL A 12 6.28 -16.91 -9.18
C VAL A 12 7.63 -16.71 -9.90
N GLU A 13 7.95 -15.48 -10.30
CA GLU A 13 9.12 -15.12 -11.12
C GLU A 13 9.86 -13.90 -10.54
N THR A 14 11.19 -13.89 -10.66
CA THR A 14 12.04 -12.79 -10.17
C THR A 14 11.77 -11.54 -11.02
N ASP A 15 11.59 -10.36 -10.39
CA ASP A 15 11.22 -9.05 -10.97
C ASP A 15 9.76 -8.77 -11.35
N ALA A 16 8.87 -9.77 -11.43
CA ALA A 16 7.43 -9.52 -11.64
C ALA A 16 6.81 -8.69 -10.51
N SER A 17 7.34 -8.83 -9.29
CA SER A 17 6.91 -8.11 -8.09
C SER A 17 7.00 -6.59 -8.20
N LYS A 18 7.99 -6.05 -8.94
CA LYS A 18 8.20 -4.60 -9.12
C LYS A 18 7.08 -3.98 -9.95
N VAL A 19 6.77 -4.62 -11.07
CA VAL A 19 5.76 -4.16 -12.02
C VAL A 19 4.37 -4.28 -11.37
N CYS A 20 4.09 -5.38 -10.68
CA CYS A 20 2.86 -5.53 -9.90
C CYS A 20 2.70 -4.45 -8.83
N LEU A 21 3.75 -4.16 -8.06
CA LEU A 21 3.68 -3.13 -7.02
C LEU A 21 3.52 -1.72 -7.60
N ALA A 22 4.23 -1.40 -8.69
CA ALA A 22 4.09 -0.12 -9.38
C ALA A 22 2.65 0.09 -9.87
N HIS A 23 2.09 -0.88 -10.58
CA HIS A 23 0.70 -0.82 -11.06
C HIS A 23 -0.31 -0.80 -9.91
N LEU A 24 -0.06 -1.53 -8.82
CA LEU A 24 -0.89 -1.44 -7.62
C LEU A 24 -0.90 -0.01 -7.09
N VAL A 25 0.27 0.61 -6.91
CA VAL A 25 0.38 1.98 -6.41
C VAL A 25 -0.31 2.98 -7.34
N GLU A 26 -0.15 2.83 -8.66
CA GLU A 26 -0.85 3.65 -9.66
C GLU A 26 -2.36 3.51 -9.53
N ARG A 27 -2.87 2.27 -9.49
CA ARG A 27 -4.32 2.01 -9.33
C ARG A 27 -4.88 2.61 -8.05
N LEU A 28 -4.14 2.47 -6.93
CA LEU A 28 -4.56 3.03 -5.65
C LEU A 28 -4.62 4.56 -5.70
N LYS A 29 -3.67 5.22 -6.38
CA LYS A 29 -3.70 6.68 -6.58
C LYS A 29 -4.88 7.11 -7.43
N GLU A 30 -5.13 6.46 -8.55
CA GLU A 30 -6.25 6.74 -9.45
C GLU A 30 -7.61 6.63 -8.73
N ARG A 31 -7.73 5.65 -7.82
CA ARG A 31 -8.94 5.41 -7.02
C ARG A 31 -9.00 6.23 -5.73
N GLY A 32 -8.01 7.08 -5.45
CA GLY A 32 -8.00 7.97 -4.29
C GLY A 32 -7.79 7.27 -2.94
N PHE A 33 -7.10 6.14 -2.92
CA PHE A 33 -6.62 5.52 -1.68
C PHE A 33 -5.52 6.38 -1.06
N VAL A 34 -5.49 6.41 0.28
CA VAL A 34 -4.59 7.29 1.05
C VAL A 34 -3.63 6.52 1.95
N LEU A 35 -3.79 5.19 2.03
CA LEU A 35 -2.93 4.32 2.83
C LEU A 35 -2.75 2.98 2.11
N LEU A 36 -1.49 2.60 1.86
CA LEU A 36 -1.08 1.25 1.50
C LEU A 36 -0.26 0.69 2.66
N ASP A 37 -0.77 -0.37 3.29
CA ASP A 37 -0.07 -1.10 4.33
C ASP A 37 0.68 -2.29 3.71
N THR A 38 1.99 -2.35 3.95
CA THR A 38 2.88 -3.40 3.44
C THR A 38 3.36 -4.35 4.53
N GLN A 39 2.89 -4.18 5.77
CA GLN A 39 3.24 -4.94 6.98
C GLN A 39 4.71 -4.82 7.42
N PHE A 40 5.65 -5.06 6.51
CA PHE A 40 7.09 -4.98 6.75
C PHE A 40 7.76 -4.09 5.71
N LEU A 41 8.62 -3.18 6.18
CA LEU A 41 9.48 -2.43 5.28
C LEU A 41 10.63 -3.32 4.81
N THR A 42 10.67 -3.62 3.51
CA THR A 42 11.83 -4.26 2.87
C THR A 42 12.66 -3.22 2.11
N PRO A 43 13.97 -3.45 1.89
CA PRO A 43 14.78 -2.57 1.03
C PRO A 43 14.17 -2.38 -0.36
N HIS A 44 13.48 -3.39 -0.87
CA HIS A 44 12.75 -3.32 -2.11
C HIS A 44 11.61 -2.30 -2.05
N LEU A 45 10.73 -2.40 -1.06
CA LEU A 45 9.61 -1.47 -0.86
C LEU A 45 10.09 -0.04 -0.59
N ALA A 46 11.20 0.11 0.12
CA ALA A 46 11.80 1.42 0.40
C ALA A 46 12.18 2.17 -0.90
N ARG A 47 12.64 1.45 -1.94
CA ARG A 47 12.94 2.04 -3.26
C ARG A 47 11.70 2.59 -3.98
N PHE A 48 10.50 2.09 -3.64
CA PHE A 48 9.22 2.59 -4.15
C PHE A 48 8.60 3.67 -3.25
N GLY A 49 9.34 4.17 -2.24
CA GLY A 49 8.89 5.22 -1.34
C GLY A 49 8.12 4.72 -0.12
N ALA A 50 8.07 3.42 0.13
CA ALA A 50 7.57 2.90 1.40
C ALA A 50 8.50 3.37 2.53
N ARG A 51 7.90 3.76 3.65
CA ARG A 51 8.63 4.25 4.82
C ARG A 51 8.01 3.71 6.08
N TRP A 52 8.86 3.48 7.07
CA TRP A 52 8.39 3.21 8.41
C TRP A 52 7.74 4.48 8.99
N ILE A 53 6.64 4.29 9.74
CA ILE A 53 5.98 5.34 10.51
C ILE A 53 5.68 4.82 11.92
N PRO A 54 5.65 5.70 12.94
CA PRO A 54 5.22 5.30 14.28
C PRO A 54 3.79 4.74 14.27
N ARG A 55 3.51 3.77 15.15
CA ARG A 55 2.17 3.16 15.30
C ARG A 55 1.08 4.21 15.49
N SER A 56 1.35 5.26 16.26
CA SER A 56 0.38 6.35 16.49
C SER A 56 0.05 7.11 15.20
N GLU A 57 1.03 7.32 14.31
CA GLU A 57 0.79 7.92 13.00
C GLU A 57 0.02 6.99 12.08
N TYR A 58 0.38 5.70 12.06
CA TYR A 58 -0.34 4.69 11.31
C TYR A 58 -1.83 4.66 11.69
N LEU A 59 -2.13 4.58 13.00
CA LEU A 59 -3.52 4.53 13.48
C LEU A 59 -4.32 5.78 13.10
N ARG A 60 -3.71 6.97 13.14
CA ARG A 60 -4.38 8.21 12.65
C ARG A 60 -4.69 8.13 11.16
N ARG A 61 -3.72 7.69 10.34
CA ARG A 61 -3.89 7.54 8.89
C ARG A 61 -4.95 6.49 8.56
N LEU A 62 -4.96 5.37 9.28
CA LEU A 62 -5.94 4.31 9.13
C LEU A 62 -7.34 4.80 9.50
N ALA A 63 -7.50 5.48 10.64
CA ALA A 63 -8.78 6.05 11.04
C ALA A 63 -9.34 7.00 9.96
N ASN A 64 -8.50 7.88 9.40
CA ASN A 64 -8.88 8.73 8.28
C ASN A 64 -9.20 7.94 7.01
N ALA A 65 -8.43 6.91 6.68
CA ALA A 65 -8.70 6.10 5.50
C ALA A 65 -10.04 5.36 5.61
N LEU A 66 -10.41 4.88 6.80
CA LEU A 66 -11.67 4.17 7.04
C LEU A 66 -12.92 5.03 6.83
N THR A 67 -12.82 6.37 6.93
CA THR A 67 -13.96 7.27 6.64
C THR A 67 -14.21 7.45 5.15
N LEU A 68 -13.26 7.05 4.29
CA LEU A 68 -13.37 7.22 2.84
C LEU A 68 -14.10 6.04 2.19
N ASP A 69 -15.09 6.35 1.35
CA ASP A 69 -15.73 5.37 0.48
C ASP A 69 -14.95 5.23 -0.84
N ARG A 70 -13.87 4.45 -0.79
CA ARG A 70 -13.07 4.06 -1.96
C ARG A 70 -13.28 2.59 -2.28
N ARG A 71 -13.30 2.31 -3.58
CA ARG A 71 -13.41 0.98 -4.16
C ARG A 71 -12.20 0.70 -5.04
N PHE A 72 -11.75 -0.56 -5.01
CA PHE A 72 -10.59 -0.99 -5.77
C PHE A 72 -10.97 -1.33 -7.22
N ASP A 73 -12.17 -1.89 -7.41
CA ASP A 73 -12.81 -2.22 -8.68
C ASP A 73 -13.26 -0.98 -9.48
#